data_AF-A0A972ND68-F1
#
_entry.id   AF-A0A972ND68-F1
#
_cell.length_a   1.000
_cell.length_b   1.000
_cell.length_c   1.000
_cell.angle_alpha   90.00
_cell.angle_beta   90.00
_cell.angle_gamma   90.00
#
_symmetry.space_group_name_H-M   'P 1'
#
loop_
_entity.id
_entity.type
_entity.pdbx_description
1 polymer ?
#
loop_
_entity_poly.entity_id
_entity_poly.type
_entity_poly.pdbx_seq_one_letter_code
_entity_poly.pdbx_strand_id
1 'polypeptide(L)'
;MSEEILKVPIEEEAKQSYLDYAMSVIIGRAIPDVRDGLKPVQRRILYGMHEIGLLPSKPYKKSARVVGHILSFYHPHGDQAVYDTLVRMAQPFTMRYPLV
;
A
#
# COMPACT_ATOMS: atom_id res chain seq x y z
N MET A 1 -12.64 27.73 -24.94
CA MET A 1 -11.55 26.89 -25.48
C MET A 1 -12.18 25.59 -25.93
N SER A 2 -12.12 25.28 -27.21
CA SER A 2 -12.58 23.99 -27.75
C SER A 2 -11.66 22.88 -27.22
N GLU A 3 -12.24 21.83 -26.64
CA GLU A 3 -11.49 20.63 -26.26
C GLU A 3 -10.95 19.96 -27.54
N GLU A 4 -9.63 19.81 -27.61
CA GLU A 4 -8.98 19.09 -28.69
C GLU A 4 -9.10 17.59 -28.43
N ILE A 5 -9.92 16.90 -29.22
CA ILE A 5 -10.16 15.46 -29.07
C ILE A 5 -9.11 14.71 -29.89
N LEU A 6 -8.17 14.06 -29.19
CA LEU A 6 -7.21 13.15 -29.78
C LEU A 6 -7.87 11.80 -30.07
N LYS A 7 -7.80 11.34 -31.32
CA LYS A 7 -8.27 10.00 -31.70
C LYS A 7 -7.12 9.02 -31.54
N VAL A 8 -7.33 7.94 -30.78
CA VAL A 8 -6.35 6.87 -30.54
C VAL A 8 -6.95 5.53 -30.97
N PRO A 9 -6.20 4.65 -31.66
CA PRO A 9 -6.65 3.29 -31.97
C PRO A 9 -6.94 2.49 -30.70
N ILE A 10 -8.06 1.75 -30.68
CA ILE A 10 -8.47 1.00 -29.50
C ILE A 10 -7.48 -0.12 -29.13
N GLU A 11 -6.88 -0.78 -30.12
CA GLU A 11 -5.92 -1.85 -29.84
C GLU A 11 -4.65 -1.33 -29.16
N GLU A 12 -4.20 -0.13 -29.55
CA GLU A 12 -3.03 0.53 -28.97
C GLU A 12 -3.32 0.99 -27.53
N GLU A 13 -4.44 1.68 -27.33
CA GLU A 13 -4.85 2.17 -26.01
C GLU A 13 -5.06 1.00 -25.03
N ALA A 14 -5.77 -0.05 -25.45
CA ALA A 14 -6.02 -1.22 -24.62
C ALA A 14 -4.72 -1.92 -24.20
N LYS A 15 -3.77 -2.07 -25.13
CA LYS A 15 -2.47 -2.68 -24.84
C LYS A 15 -1.66 -1.84 -23.86
N GLN A 16 -1.61 -0.52 -24.08
CA GLN A 16 -0.85 0.39 -23.22
C GLN A 16 -1.43 0.44 -21.81
N SER A 17 -2.74 0.71 -21.69
CA SER A 17 -3.46 0.73 -20.41
C SER A 17 -3.31 -0.59 -19.64
N TYR A 18 -3.37 -1.72 -20.33
CA TYR A 18 -3.18 -3.03 -19.71
C TYR A 18 -1.76 -3.21 -19.15
N LEU A 19 -0.73 -2.85 -19.94
CA LEU A 19 0.66 -2.99 -19.53
C LEU A 19 1.00 -2.05 -18.37
N ASP A 20 0.52 -0.82 -18.39
CA ASP A 20 0.74 0.15 -17.31
C ASP A 20 0.10 -0.32 -16.01
N TYR A 21 -1.14 -0.81 -16.07
CA TYR A 21 -1.80 -1.39 -14.91
C TYR A 21 -1.06 -2.64 -14.41
N ALA A 22 -0.73 -3.58 -15.30
CA ALA A 22 -0.04 -4.82 -14.94
C ALA A 22 1.29 -4.53 -14.25
N MET A 23 2.11 -3.64 -14.81
CA MET A 23 3.39 -3.24 -14.23
C MET A 23 3.22 -2.54 -12.88
N SER A 24 2.24 -1.63 -12.76
CA SER A 24 1.93 -0.97 -11.49
C SER A 24 1.53 -1.97 -10.38
N VAL A 25 0.81 -3.03 -10.75
CA VAL A 25 0.38 -4.07 -9.81
C VAL A 25 1.57 -4.94 -9.42
N ILE A 26 2.38 -5.38 -10.38
CA ILE A 26 3.53 -6.26 -10.14
C ILE A 26 4.52 -5.57 -9.18
N ILE A 27 4.94 -4.35 -9.52
CA ILE A 27 6.00 -3.64 -8.79
C ILE A 27 5.45 -2.90 -7.57
N GLY A 28 4.32 -2.22 -7.74
CA GLY A 28 3.80 -1.26 -6.77
C GLY A 28 2.79 -1.82 -5.76
N ARG A 29 2.41 -3.10 -5.86
CA ARG A 29 1.30 -3.64 -5.04
C ARG A 29 1.45 -5.10 -4.62
N ALA A 30 1.59 -6.00 -5.58
CA ALA A 30 1.29 -7.42 -5.37
C ALA A 30 2.48 -8.24 -4.90
N ILE A 31 3.69 -7.96 -5.40
CA ILE A 31 4.88 -8.77 -5.16
C ILE A 31 5.76 -8.09 -4.08
N PRO A 32 6.26 -8.85 -3.09
CA PRO A 32 7.21 -8.33 -2.11
C PRO A 32 8.59 -8.07 -2.73
N ASP A 33 9.33 -7.11 -2.16
CA ASP A 33 10.73 -6.92 -2.50
C ASP A 33 11.58 -8.04 -1.89
N VAL A 34 12.56 -8.55 -2.64
CA VAL A 34 13.41 -9.67 -2.19
C VAL A 34 14.28 -9.34 -0.98
N ARG A 35 14.60 -8.06 -0.76
CA ARG A 35 15.53 -7.61 0.27
C ARG A 35 14.92 -7.63 1.66
N ASP A 36 13.64 -7.27 1.77
CA ASP A 36 12.93 -7.17 3.05
C ASP A 36 11.69 -8.08 3.14
N GLY A 37 11.27 -8.70 2.03
CA GLY A 37 10.09 -9.55 1.97
C GLY A 37 8.76 -8.80 2.07
N LEU A 38 8.76 -7.46 1.99
CA LEU A 38 7.58 -6.63 2.21
C LEU A 38 6.96 -6.14 0.90
N LYS A 39 5.63 -6.22 0.84
CA LYS A 39 4.84 -5.47 -0.15
C LYS A 39 4.83 -3.98 0.20
N PRO A 40 4.61 -3.07 -0.77
CA PRO A 40 4.65 -1.62 -0.51
C PRO A 40 3.74 -1.15 0.62
N VAL A 41 2.53 -1.69 0.77
CA VAL A 41 1.61 -1.32 1.87
C VAL A 41 2.16 -1.71 3.25
N GLN A 42 2.78 -2.89 3.37
CA GLN A 42 3.35 -3.38 4.63
C GLN A 42 4.52 -2.50 5.07
N ARG A 43 5.41 -2.16 4.13
CA ARG A 43 6.54 -1.26 4.37
C ARG A 43 6.09 0.13 4.82
N ARG A 44 5.07 0.69 4.16
CA ARG A 44 4.47 1.99 4.52
C ARG A 44 3.85 1.97 5.92
N ILE A 45 3.21 0.86 6.32
CA ILE A 45 2.67 0.69 7.67
C ILE A 45 3.78 0.73 8.72
N LEU A 46 4.80 -0.11 8.57
CA LEU A 46 5.90 -0.18 9.55
C LEU A 46 6.67 1.15 9.64
N TYR A 47 6.93 1.78 8.50
CA TYR A 47 7.57 3.09 8.44
C TYR A 47 6.70 4.17 9.10
N GLY A 48 5.41 4.25 8.77
CA GLY A 48 4.49 5.21 9.37
C GLY A 48 4.33 5.02 10.89
N MET A 49 4.35 3.78 11.38
CA MET A 49 4.36 3.49 12.81
C MET A 49 5.65 3.97 13.48
N HIS A 50 6.80 3.74 12.84
CA HIS A 50 8.09 4.24 13.32
C HIS A 50 8.12 5.77 13.41
N GLU A 51 7.67 6.48 12.37
CA GLU A 51 7.66 7.95 12.31
C GLU A 51 6.80 8.60 13.41
N ILE A 52 5.67 7.97 13.77
CA ILE A 52 4.83 8.46 14.88
C ILE A 52 5.26 7.94 16.26
N GLY A 53 6.41 7.28 16.35
CA GLY A 53 7.01 6.81 17.59
C GLY A 53 6.30 5.61 18.24
N LEU A 54 5.59 4.79 17.47
CA LEU A 54 4.99 3.54 17.93
C LEU A 54 6.04 2.43 18.03
N LEU A 55 6.91 2.55 19.03
CA LEU A 55 7.89 1.53 19.37
C LEU A 55 7.29 0.48 20.34
N PRO A 56 7.86 -0.74 20.43
CA PRO A 56 7.34 -1.79 21.32
C PRO A 56 7.26 -1.41 22.80
N SER A 57 8.09 -0.44 23.24
CA SER A 57 8.09 0.07 24.61
C SER A 57 7.02 1.13 24.89
N LYS A 58 6.26 1.57 23.88
CA LYS A 58 5.25 2.63 23.99
C LYS A 58 3.83 2.04 24.09
N PRO A 59 2.88 2.72 24.75
CA PRO A 59 1.50 2.26 24.82
C PRO A 59 0.84 2.19 23.44
N TYR A 60 -0.09 1.26 23.28
CA TYR A 60 -0.92 1.13 22.08
C TYR A 60 -1.65 2.43 21.73
N LYS A 61 -1.85 2.65 20.43
CA LYS A 61 -2.65 3.75 19.88
C LYS A 61 -3.79 3.18 19.05
N LYS A 62 -4.86 3.96 18.91
CA LYS A 62 -6.01 3.58 18.07
C LYS A 62 -5.56 3.32 16.64
N SER A 63 -5.98 2.20 16.04
CA SER A 63 -5.62 1.83 14.67
C SER A 63 -6.01 2.90 13.65
N ALA A 64 -7.15 3.58 13.85
CA ALA A 64 -7.58 4.71 13.00
C ALA A 64 -6.55 5.85 12.93
N ARG A 65 -5.77 6.08 14.00
CA ARG A 65 -4.69 7.08 14.00
C ARG A 65 -3.53 6.64 13.10
N VAL A 66 -3.17 5.35 13.17
CA VAL A 66 -2.10 4.76 12.35
C VAL A 66 -2.50 4.76 10.88
N VAL A 67 -3.70 4.23 10.58
CA VAL A 67 -4.27 4.20 9.24
C VAL A 67 -4.38 5.60 8.65
N GLY A 68 -4.95 6.57 9.39
CA GLY A 68 -5.07 7.95 8.94
C GLY A 68 -3.72 8.57 8.59
N HIS A 69 -2.70 8.37 9.42
CA HIS A 69 -1.35 8.86 9.14
C HIS A 69 -0.76 8.25 7.85
N ILE A 70 -0.89 6.93 7.67
CA ILE A 70 -0.35 6.25 6.48
C ILE A 70 -1.04 6.73 5.20
N LEU A 71 -2.36 6.95 5.24
CA LEU A 71 -3.11 7.48 4.10
C LEU A 71 -2.68 8.90 3.75
N SER A 72 -2.49 9.76 4.75
CA SER A 72 -2.12 11.16 4.53
C SER A 72 -0.75 11.32 3.90
N PHE A 73 0.22 10.45 4.22
CA PHE A 73 1.62 10.65 3.84
C PHE A 73 2.18 9.64 2.84
N TYR A 74 1.65 8.41 2.80
CA TYR A 74 2.36 7.32 2.11
C TYR A 74 1.47 6.45 1.20
N HIS A 75 0.17 6.31 1.45
CA HIS A 75 -0.67 5.33 0.78
C HIS A 75 -1.94 5.94 0.17
N PRO A 76 -1.93 6.30 -1.13
CA PRO A 76 -3.05 6.98 -1.81
C PRO A 76 -4.14 5.99 -2.27
N HIS A 77 -4.58 5.10 -1.37
CA HIS A 77 -5.63 4.11 -1.64
C HIS A 77 -6.61 4.05 -0.46
N GLY A 78 -7.58 3.14 -0.51
CA GLY A 78 -8.59 3.00 0.55
C GLY A 78 -8.00 2.70 1.92
N ASP A 79 -8.63 3.25 2.96
CA ASP A 79 -8.32 3.01 4.37
C ASP A 79 -8.45 1.55 4.76
N GLN A 80 -9.46 0.86 4.22
CA GLN A 80 -9.68 -0.56 4.43
C GLN A 80 -8.47 -1.41 4.02
N ALA A 81 -7.83 -1.11 2.89
CA ALA A 81 -6.66 -1.87 2.43
C ALA A 81 -5.47 -1.76 3.40
N VAL A 82 -5.29 -0.58 4.02
CA VAL A 82 -4.26 -0.35 5.03
C VAL A 82 -4.63 -1.06 6.33
N TYR A 83 -5.88 -0.93 6.78
CA TYR A 83 -6.35 -1.55 8.02
C TYR A 83 -6.29 -3.08 7.96
N ASP A 84 -6.78 -3.70 6.89
CA ASP A 84 -6.76 -5.15 6.71
C ASP A 84 -5.34 -5.69 6.67
N THR A 85 -4.42 -4.95 6.03
CA THR A 85 -2.99 -5.29 6.04
C THR A 85 -2.42 -5.23 7.46
N LEU A 86 -2.72 -4.15 8.21
CA LEU A 86 -2.25 -3.97 9.58
C LEU A 86 -2.76 -5.08 10.50
N VAL A 87 -4.05 -5.42 10.42
CA VAL A 87 -4.66 -6.52 11.17
C VAL A 87 -3.99 -7.86 10.82
N ARG A 88 -3.77 -8.13 9.52
CA ARG A 88 -3.12 -9.37 9.08
C ARG A 88 -1.68 -9.51 9.56
N MET A 89 -0.97 -8.38 9.75
CA MET A 89 0.39 -8.37 10.27
C MET A 89 0.49 -8.62 11.79
N ALA A 90 -0.62 -8.47 12.51
CA ALA A 90 -0.73 -8.70 13.95
C ALA A 90 -1.22 -10.11 14.32
N GLN A 91 -1.67 -10.90 13.35
CA GLN A 91 -2.29 -12.20 13.59
C GLN A 91 -1.23 -13.32 13.65
N PRO A 92 -1.07 -14.03 14.78
CA PRO A 92 -0.05 -15.08 14.92
C PRO A 92 -0.34 -16.34 14.08
N PHE A 93 -1.59 -16.51 13.61
CA PHE A 93 -1.98 -17.61 12.73
C PHE A 93 -1.79 -17.29 11.23
N THR A 94 -1.53 -16.03 10.87
CA THR A 94 -1.26 -15.63 9.47
C THR A 94 0.23 -15.41 9.22
N MET A 95 0.97 -14.94 10.22
CA MET A 95 2.40 -14.66 10.15
C MET A 95 3.16 -15.45 11.19
N ARG A 96 4.24 -16.12 10.75
CA ARG A 96 5.13 -16.86 11.65
C ARG A 96 5.76 -15.99 12.74
N TYR A 97 6.06 -14.73 12.38
CA TYR A 97 6.56 -13.69 13.27
C TYR A 97 5.72 -12.43 13.03
N PRO A 98 4.70 -12.14 13.86
CA PRO A 98 3.92 -10.92 13.74
C PRO A 98 4.80 -9.67 13.82
N LEU A 99 4.50 -8.69 12.98
CA LEU A 99 5.26 -7.43 12.89
C LEU A 99 4.52 -6.25 13.53
N VAL A 100 3.26 -6.45 13.95
CA VAL A 100 2.38 -5.49 14.63
C VAL A 100 1.83 -6.12 15.89
#